data_AF-A0A059UMQ6-F1
#
_entry.id   AF-A0A059UMQ6-F1
#
_cell.length_a   1.000
_cell.length_b   1.000
_cell.length_c   1.000
_cell.angle_alpha   90.00
_cell.angle_beta   90.00
_cell.angle_gamma   90.00
#
_symmetry.space_group_name_H-M   'P 1'
#
loop_
_entity.id
_entity.type
_entity.pdbx_description
1 polymer ?
#
loop_
_entity_poly.entity_id
_entity_poly.type
_entity_poly.pdbx_seq_one_letter_code
_entity_poly.pdbx_strand_id
1 'polypeptide(L)'
;IGFNVLEETCLTRLLVGDSVSYKVLQHLDFGVCRLSLSVPLDMQYSSILCLKNARIATSYPHLLKRYFDKKDIPFKPFVLNGSVEVAYNSGLADAICDLVSTGATLEANGLREVETIYHSRACLISREESHMSAQKIKFIHKL
;
A
#
# COMPACT_ATOMS: atom_id res chain seq x y z
N ILE A 1 -4.27 13.57 -1.25
CA ILE A 1 -3.23 12.55 -0.96
C ILE A 1 -3.71 11.20 -1.47
N GLY A 2 -2.82 10.26 -1.81
CA GLY A 2 -3.23 8.88 -2.10
C GLY A 2 -3.69 8.16 -0.83
N PHE A 3 -4.78 7.42 -0.89
CA PHE A 3 -5.34 6.73 0.28
C PHE A 3 -4.39 5.66 0.83
N ASN A 4 -3.59 5.02 -0.03
CA ASN A 4 -2.48 4.14 0.35
C ASN A 4 -1.44 4.86 1.22
N VAL A 5 -1.02 6.07 0.84
CA VAL A 5 0.00 6.84 1.59
C VAL A 5 -0.55 7.25 2.94
N LEU A 6 -1.81 7.70 2.97
CA LEU A 6 -2.49 8.05 4.20
C LEU A 6 -2.51 6.87 5.17
N GLU A 7 -2.95 5.70 4.70
CA GLU A 7 -3.09 4.51 5.52
C GLU A 7 -1.73 3.96 6.00
N GLU A 8 -0.74 3.89 5.11
CA GLU A 8 0.63 3.49 5.47
C GLU A 8 1.19 4.40 6.56
N THR A 9 1.03 5.72 6.40
CA THR A 9 1.48 6.71 7.39
C THR A 9 0.75 6.53 8.72
N CYS A 10 -0.55 6.23 8.70
CA CYS A 10 -1.31 5.97 9.93
C CYS A 10 -0.79 4.75 10.66
N LEU A 11 -0.53 3.65 9.94
CA LEU A 11 0.03 2.44 10.51
C LEU A 11 1.42 2.68 11.09
N THR A 12 2.29 3.41 10.40
CA THR A 12 3.63 3.78 10.91
C THR A 12 3.51 4.55 12.23
N ARG A 13 2.61 5.54 12.31
CA ARG A 13 2.41 6.35 13.53
C ARG A 13 1.90 5.52 14.69
N LEU A 14 0.89 4.68 14.46
CA LEU A 14 0.35 3.80 15.49
C LEU A 14 1.41 2.83 16.03
N LEU A 15 2.32 2.34 15.18
CA LEU A 15 3.40 1.45 15.59
C LEU A 15 4.43 2.11 16.51
N VAL A 16 4.69 3.42 16.33
CA VAL A 16 5.61 4.17 17.20
C VAL A 16 4.92 4.77 18.43
N GLY A 17 3.62 4.50 18.61
CA GLY A 17 2.82 5.00 19.74
C GLY A 17 2.28 6.42 19.55
N ASP A 18 2.37 6.98 18.34
CA ASP A 18 1.81 8.29 18.02
C ASP A 18 0.28 8.23 17.88
N SER A 19 -0.40 9.28 18.31
CA SER A 19 -1.82 9.47 18.02
C SER A 19 -2.04 9.81 16.55
N VAL A 20 -3.05 9.20 15.94
CA VAL A 20 -3.50 9.50 14.58
C VAL A 20 -4.88 10.16 14.65
N SER A 21 -5.02 11.32 14.00
CA SER A 21 -6.26 12.09 14.00
C SER A 21 -6.39 12.87 12.69
N TYR A 22 -7.42 12.56 11.92
CA TYR A 22 -7.76 13.19 10.65
C TYR A 22 -9.19 12.82 10.25
N LYS A 23 -9.81 13.64 9.41
CA LYS A 23 -11.10 13.37 8.79
C LYS A 23 -10.92 13.23 7.28
N VAL A 24 -11.44 12.15 6.70
CA VAL A 24 -11.58 12.03 5.24
C VAL A 24 -12.79 12.85 4.84
N LEU A 25 -12.58 13.89 4.03
CA LEU A 25 -13.65 14.75 3.54
C LEU A 25 -14.29 14.16 2.29
N GLN A 26 -13.47 13.66 1.37
CA GLN A 26 -13.94 13.15 0.10
C GLN A 26 -12.96 12.14 -0.50
N HIS A 27 -13.51 11.10 -1.13
CA HIS A 27 -12.79 10.24 -2.06
C HIS A 27 -12.95 10.80 -3.48
N LEU A 28 -11.84 10.94 -4.19
CA LEU A 28 -11.79 11.52 -5.52
C LEU A 28 -11.72 10.41 -6.57
N ASP A 29 -12.30 10.65 -7.75
CA ASP A 29 -12.45 9.63 -8.81
C ASP A 29 -11.20 9.50 -9.71
N PHE A 30 -10.04 9.93 -9.24
CA PHE A 30 -8.78 9.85 -9.97
C PHE A 30 -7.64 9.30 -9.10
N GLY A 31 -6.52 8.96 -9.74
CA GLY A 31 -5.40 8.31 -9.07
C GLY A 31 -5.75 6.91 -8.56
N VAL A 32 -6.65 6.21 -9.26
CA VAL A 32 -7.11 4.87 -8.89
C VAL A 32 -6.00 3.85 -9.16
N CYS A 33 -5.65 3.12 -8.12
CA CYS A 33 -4.71 2.01 -8.20
C CYS A 33 -5.00 1.00 -7.09
N ARG A 34 -4.23 -0.07 -7.06
CA ARG A 34 -4.26 -1.06 -6.00
C ARG A 34 -2.84 -1.41 -5.61
N LEU A 35 -2.59 -1.64 -4.34
CA LEU A 35 -1.38 -2.29 -3.87
C LEU A 35 -1.56 -3.79 -4.07
N SER A 36 -0.69 -4.42 -4.86
CA SER A 36 -0.82 -5.83 -5.22
C SER A 36 0.46 -6.60 -4.96
N LEU A 37 0.31 -7.83 -4.45
CA LEU A 37 1.37 -8.82 -4.47
C LEU A 37 1.50 -9.37 -5.89
N SER A 38 2.75 -9.43 -6.36
CA SER A 38 3.10 -9.92 -7.68
C SER A 38 4.25 -10.92 -7.60
N VAL A 39 4.17 -11.95 -8.42
CA VAL A 39 5.12 -13.07 -8.49
C VAL A 39 5.58 -13.28 -9.94
N PRO A 40 6.65 -14.05 -10.18
CA PRO A 40 7.10 -14.40 -11.52
C PRO A 40 6.00 -15.08 -12.34
N LEU A 41 5.95 -14.81 -13.64
CA LEU A 41 4.94 -15.39 -14.54
C LEU A 41 4.92 -16.93 -14.49
N ASP A 42 6.09 -17.55 -14.40
CA ASP A 42 6.31 -19.00 -14.39
C ASP A 42 6.14 -19.64 -13.01
N MET A 43 5.99 -18.85 -11.95
CA MET A 43 5.73 -19.37 -10.61
C MET A 43 4.32 -19.98 -10.55
N GLN A 44 4.24 -21.27 -10.18
CA GLN A 44 2.97 -21.87 -9.81
C GLN A 44 2.48 -21.28 -8.48
N TYR A 45 1.37 -20.55 -8.54
CA TYR A 45 0.77 -19.90 -7.38
C TYR A 45 -0.61 -20.49 -7.12
N SER A 46 -0.74 -21.32 -6.10
CA SER A 46 -2.02 -21.90 -5.68
C SER A 46 -2.66 -21.15 -4.53
N SER A 47 -1.86 -20.50 -3.68
CA SER A 47 -2.33 -19.70 -2.56
C SER A 47 -1.20 -18.81 -2.01
N ILE A 48 -1.57 -17.88 -1.13
CA ILE A 48 -0.63 -17.04 -0.38
C ILE A 48 0.40 -17.82 0.45
N LEU A 49 0.14 -19.09 0.78
CA LEU A 49 1.11 -19.96 1.46
C LEU A 49 2.36 -20.21 0.63
N CYS A 50 2.28 -20.09 -0.70
CA CYS A 50 3.44 -20.12 -1.59
C CYS A 50 4.47 -19.02 -1.27
N LEU A 51 4.05 -17.94 -0.60
CA LEU A 51 4.91 -16.83 -0.17
C LEU A 51 5.31 -16.91 1.32
N LYS A 52 5.07 -18.05 1.98
CA LYS A 52 5.51 -18.25 3.37
C LYS A 52 7.04 -18.11 3.46
N ASN A 53 7.51 -17.24 4.35
CA ASN A 53 8.91 -16.88 4.56
C ASN A 53 9.63 -16.24 3.36
N ALA A 54 8.90 -15.90 2.30
CA ALA A 54 9.45 -15.21 1.14
C ALA A 54 9.94 -13.81 1.50
N ARG A 55 11.00 -13.35 0.84
CA ARG A 55 11.45 -11.96 0.86
C ARG A 55 10.60 -11.16 -0.10
N ILE A 56 9.85 -10.19 0.40
CA ILE A 56 8.91 -9.41 -0.40
C ILE A 56 9.36 -7.96 -0.44
N ALA A 57 9.71 -7.48 -1.64
CA ALA A 57 10.07 -6.08 -1.83
C ALA A 57 8.83 -5.20 -1.81
N THR A 58 8.85 -4.08 -1.08
CA THR A 58 7.73 -3.13 -1.05
C THR A 58 8.13 -1.75 -0.56
N SER A 59 7.39 -0.73 -1.01
CA SER A 59 7.40 0.61 -0.41
C SER A 59 6.32 0.78 0.69
N TYR A 60 5.48 -0.25 0.92
CA TYR A 60 4.33 -0.22 1.85
C TYR A 60 4.40 -1.37 2.88
N PRO A 61 5.46 -1.41 3.71
CA PRO A 61 5.71 -2.53 4.61
C PRO A 61 4.58 -2.76 5.62
N HIS A 62 3.90 -1.73 6.10
CA HIS A 62 2.91 -1.88 7.15
C HIS A 62 1.56 -2.34 6.61
N LEU A 63 1.13 -1.83 5.45
CA LEU A 63 -0.01 -2.35 4.72
C LEU A 63 0.19 -3.84 4.38
N LEU A 64 1.39 -4.18 3.88
CA LEU A 64 1.75 -5.56 3.58
C LEU A 64 1.74 -6.42 4.84
N LYS A 65 2.38 -5.96 5.92
CA LYS A 65 2.43 -6.68 7.19
C LYS A 65 1.02 -6.96 7.72
N ARG A 66 0.15 -5.94 7.72
CA ARG A 66 -1.24 -6.10 8.15
C ARG A 66 -2.01 -7.14 7.33
N TYR A 67 -1.72 -7.28 6.04
CA TYR A 67 -2.32 -8.30 5.20
C TYR A 67 -1.86 -9.72 5.57
N PHE A 68 -0.56 -9.90 5.77
CA PHE A 68 0.03 -11.19 6.16
C PHE A 68 -0.33 -11.61 7.59
N ASP A 69 -0.34 -10.66 8.54
CA ASP A 69 -0.73 -10.89 9.93
C ASP A 69 -2.17 -11.43 10.03
N LYS A 70 -3.11 -10.89 9.23
CA LYS A 70 -4.50 -11.37 9.18
C LYS A 70 -4.64 -12.81 8.73
N LYS A 71 -3.63 -13.36 8.06
CA LYS A 71 -3.61 -14.74 7.55
C LYS A 71 -2.70 -15.66 8.35
N ASP A 72 -2.02 -15.12 9.37
CA ASP A 72 -1.03 -15.84 10.18
C ASP A 72 0.10 -16.45 9.32
N ILE A 73 0.56 -15.70 8.31
CA ILE A 73 1.64 -16.14 7.41
C ILE A 73 2.87 -15.26 7.64
N PRO A 74 4.02 -15.83 8.04
CA PRO A 74 5.25 -15.07 8.14
C PRO A 74 5.83 -14.76 6.75
N PHE A 75 6.47 -13.60 6.62
CA PHE A 75 7.26 -13.20 5.45
C PHE A 75 8.43 -12.32 5.90
N LYS A 76 9.37 -12.04 5.00
CA LYS A 76 10.52 -11.17 5.26
C LYS A 76 10.35 -9.87 4.47
N PRO A 77 10.05 -8.72 5.11
CA PRO A 77 9.93 -7.46 4.38
C PRO A 77 11.30 -7.00 3.84
N PHE A 78 11.34 -6.59 2.57
CA PHE A 78 12.48 -5.91 1.96
C PHE A 78 12.04 -4.51 1.54
N VAL A 79 12.27 -3.52 2.41
CA VAL A 79 11.73 -2.18 2.23
C VAL A 79 12.61 -1.38 1.27
N LEU A 80 11.97 -0.77 0.27
CA LEU A 80 12.64 0.10 -0.70
C LEU A 80 11.96 1.46 -0.78
N ASN A 81 12.74 2.49 -1.12
CA ASN A 81 12.25 3.81 -1.50
C ASN A 81 12.46 3.96 -3.02
N GLY A 82 11.53 3.43 -3.83
CA GLY A 82 11.64 3.51 -5.30
C GLY A 82 11.33 2.18 -5.99
N SER A 83 11.89 2.00 -7.19
CA SER A 83 11.63 0.87 -8.10
C SER A 83 11.73 -0.50 -7.43
N VAL A 84 10.58 -1.04 -7.05
CA VAL A 84 10.44 -2.32 -6.37
C VAL A 84 10.76 -3.47 -7.34
N GLU A 85 10.47 -3.29 -8.63
CA GLU A 85 10.77 -4.22 -9.71
C GLU A 85 12.26 -4.55 -9.84
N VAL A 86 13.14 -3.60 -9.49
CA VAL A 86 14.60 -3.80 -9.54
C VAL A 86 15.05 -4.80 -8.47
N ALA A 87 14.40 -4.85 -7.30
CA ALA A 87 14.75 -5.83 -6.26
C ALA A 87 14.52 -7.27 -6.72
N TYR A 88 13.44 -7.50 -7.47
CA TYR A 88 13.18 -8.81 -8.04
C TYR A 88 14.23 -9.16 -9.11
N ASN A 89 14.43 -8.30 -10.10
CA ASN A 89 15.40 -8.54 -11.18
C ASN A 89 16.84 -8.72 -10.68
N SER A 90 17.18 -8.16 -9.52
CA SER A 90 18.50 -8.29 -8.88
C SER A 90 18.62 -9.50 -7.94
N GLY A 91 17.57 -10.32 -7.79
CA GLY A 91 17.55 -11.49 -6.89
C GLY A 91 17.48 -11.14 -5.39
N LEU A 92 17.20 -9.88 -5.06
CA LEU A 92 17.12 -9.40 -3.68
C LEU A 92 15.78 -9.77 -3.01
N ALA A 93 14.73 -9.95 -3.81
CA ALA A 93 13.42 -10.36 -3.35
C ALA A 93 12.85 -11.50 -4.20
N ASP A 94 12.01 -12.32 -3.58
CA ASP A 94 11.38 -13.49 -4.20
C ASP A 94 10.01 -13.13 -4.80
N ALA A 95 9.40 -12.04 -4.31
CA ALA A 95 8.17 -11.45 -4.82
C ALA A 95 8.17 -9.93 -4.56
N ILE A 96 7.23 -9.20 -5.17
CA ILE A 96 7.05 -7.76 -4.91
C ILE A 96 5.63 -7.43 -4.46
N CYS A 97 5.49 -6.35 -3.72
CA CYS A 97 4.21 -5.74 -3.38
C CYS A 97 4.29 -4.24 -3.69
N ASP A 98 3.63 -3.81 -4.77
CA ASP A 98 3.68 -2.41 -5.20
C ASP A 98 2.36 -1.95 -5.83
N LEU A 99 2.25 -0.64 -6.09
CA LEU A 99 1.07 -0.04 -6.70
C LEU A 99 0.95 -0.44 -8.17
N VAL A 100 -0.22 -0.97 -8.52
CA VAL A 100 -0.59 -1.36 -9.86
C VAL A 100 -1.81 -0.54 -10.31
N SER A 101 -1.70 0.06 -11.49
CA SER A 101 -2.83 0.66 -12.19
C SER A 101 -3.25 -0.26 -13.34
N THR A 102 -2.55 -0.19 -14.48
CA THR A 102 -2.82 -1.01 -15.67
C THR A 102 -2.12 -2.37 -15.65
N GLY A 103 -1.03 -2.53 -14.90
CA GLY A 103 -0.22 -3.77 -14.86
C GLY A 103 0.96 -3.78 -15.84
N ALA A 104 1.08 -2.81 -16.74
CA ALA A 104 2.10 -2.80 -17.79
C ALA A 104 3.55 -2.91 -17.26
N THR A 105 3.86 -2.25 -16.14
CA THR A 105 5.18 -2.33 -15.52
C THR A 105 5.51 -3.73 -15.01
N LEU A 106 4.53 -4.46 -14.47
CA LEU A 106 4.74 -5.83 -14.00
C LEU A 106 5.02 -6.76 -15.18
N GLU A 107 4.20 -6.66 -16.23
CA GLU A 107 4.34 -7.46 -17.43
C GLU A 107 5.71 -7.25 -18.11
N ALA A 108 6.16 -5.99 -18.21
CA ALA A 108 7.47 -5.65 -18.76
C ALA A 108 8.65 -6.24 -17.95
N ASN A 109 8.42 -6.63 -16.70
CA ASN A 109 9.40 -7.27 -15.81
C ASN A 109 9.14 -8.76 -15.59
N GLY A 110 8.25 -9.39 -16.38
CA GLY A 110 7.96 -10.82 -16.25
C GLY A 110 7.23 -11.19 -14.96
N LEU A 111 6.47 -10.26 -14.39
CA LEU A 111 5.69 -10.43 -13.17
C LEU A 111 4.19 -10.40 -13.45
N ARG A 112 3.42 -11.05 -12.59
CA ARG A 112 1.94 -11.01 -12.59
C ARG A 112 1.39 -10.83 -11.19
N GLU A 113 0.26 -10.16 -11.09
CA GLU A 113 -0.47 -10.02 -9.83
C GLU A 113 -1.06 -11.36 -9.37
N VAL A 114 -1.09 -11.57 -8.06
CA VAL A 114 -1.70 -12.74 -7.43
C VAL A 114 -2.69 -12.38 -6.34
N GLU A 115 -2.47 -11.28 -5.62
CA GLU A 115 -3.34 -10.84 -4.54
C GLU A 115 -3.44 -9.32 -4.54
N THR A 116 -4.64 -8.78 -4.37
CA THR A 116 -4.83 -7.36 -4.07
C THR A 116 -4.81 -7.14 -2.57
N ILE A 117 -3.89 -6.29 -2.11
CA ILE A 117 -3.63 -6.01 -0.71
C ILE A 117 -4.44 -4.81 -0.22
N TYR A 118 -4.55 -3.79 -1.07
CA TYR A 118 -5.23 -2.54 -0.72
C TYR A 118 -5.71 -1.81 -1.97
N HIS A 119 -6.93 -1.27 -1.94
CA HIS A 119 -7.40 -0.38 -3.00
C HIS A 119 -7.12 1.07 -2.63
N SER A 120 -6.58 1.83 -3.58
CA SER A 120 -6.25 3.23 -3.38
C SER A 120 -6.85 4.12 -4.46
N ARG A 121 -7.13 5.35 -4.05
CA ARG A 121 -7.52 6.46 -4.91
C ARG A 121 -7.10 7.76 -4.24
N ALA A 122 -7.12 8.87 -4.96
CA ALA A 122 -6.92 10.15 -4.33
C ALA A 122 -8.04 10.44 -3.31
N CYS A 123 -7.68 11.06 -2.19
CA CYS A 123 -8.63 11.54 -1.19
C CYS A 123 -8.22 12.93 -0.70
N LEU A 124 -9.24 13.67 -0.28
CA LEU A 124 -9.12 14.93 0.42
C LEU A 124 -9.31 14.67 1.92
N ILE A 125 -8.39 15.17 2.73
CA ILE A 125 -8.43 15.04 4.19
C ILE A 125 -8.32 16.40 4.86
N SER A 126 -8.79 16.47 6.10
CA SER A 126 -8.57 17.60 7.00
C SER A 126 -8.09 17.14 8.37
N ARG A 127 -7.63 18.10 9.18
CA ARG A 127 -7.55 17.89 10.63
C ARG A 127 -8.96 17.75 11.21
N GLU A 128 -9.04 17.26 12.44
CA GLU A 128 -10.30 17.30 13.20
C GLU A 128 -10.74 18.75 13.43
N GLU A 129 -12.05 18.96 13.37
CA GLU A 129 -12.65 20.29 13.48
C GLU A 129 -12.32 20.95 14.83
N SER A 130 -12.17 20.17 15.90
CA SER A 130 -11.73 20.63 17.22
C SER A 130 -10.37 21.35 17.22
N HIS A 131 -9.56 21.13 16.18
CA HIS A 131 -8.23 21.72 16.02
C HIS A 131 -8.17 22.72 14.86
N MET A 132 -9.31 23.23 14.40
CA MET A 132 -9.42 24.13 13.25
C MET A 132 -10.07 25.46 13.60
N SER A 133 -9.70 26.52 12.87
CA SER A 133 -10.38 27.81 12.98
C SER A 133 -11.77 27.75 12.34
N ALA A 134 -12.72 28.51 12.88
CA ALA A 134 -14.09 28.58 12.38
C ALA A 134 -14.18 28.93 10.89
N GLN A 135 -13.24 29.74 10.38
CA GLN A 135 -13.16 30.08 8.95
C GLN A 135 -12.86 28.86 8.08
N LYS A 136 -11.93 27.99 8.50
CA LYS A 136 -11.58 26.77 7.76
C LYS A 136 -12.72 25.74 7.81
N ILE A 137 -13.38 25.60 8.95
CA ILE A 137 -14.54 24.70 9.10
C ILE A 137 -15.67 25.14 8.15
N LYS A 138 -15.98 26.45 8.12
CA LYS A 138 -16.96 27.03 7.17
C LYS A 138 -16.59 26.80 5.71
N PHE A 139 -15.31 26.77 5.36
CA PHE A 139 -14.88 26.47 3.99
C PHE A 139 -15.08 24.99 3.66
N ILE A 140 -14.71 24.10 4.57
CA ILE A 140 -14.89 22.65 4.39
C ILE A 140 -16.37 22.29 4.22
N HIS A 141 -17.27 22.89 4.99
CA HIS A 141 -18.72 22.62 4.91
C HIS A 141 -19.37 23.10 3.60
N LYS A 142 -18.62 23.79 2.72
CA LYS A 142 -19.09 24.22 1.39
C LYS A 142 -18.64 23.28 0.25
N LEU A 143 -17.77 22.32 0.55
CA LEU A 143 -17.35 21.28 -0.39
C LEU A 143 -18.49 20.27 -0.57
#